data_AF-A0A815GFH4-F1
#
_entry.id   AF-A0A815GFH4-F1
#
_cell.length_a   1.000
_cell.length_b   1.000
_cell.length_c   1.000
_cell.angle_alpha   90.00
_cell.angle_beta   90.00
_cell.angle_gamma   90.00
#
_symmetry.space_group_name_H-M   'P 1'
#
loop_
_entity.id
_entity.type
_entity.pdbx_description
1 polymer ?
#
loop_
_entity_poly.entity_id
_entity_poly.type
_entity_poly.pdbx_seq_one_letter_code
_entity_poly.pdbx_strand_id
1 'polypeptide(L)'
;MDCERTKRHVVLFRRRLIFTDSMGKSTCLSLCDVLMPCAYIYSLLIFDYEINSLEKEFLHIYCPQAFQCMKTEQIVDCVEDRQAFSYESRSNESLSKYFHNDSSIDDLFPYSFKPNDVSSLIFLHQIRFDDGTILVFGCHHYFSDGHGFSLLRQRFSLWLKGKRPTLLDHDRSKLNHLANSSTIQFEHKEMSVIESIHSFDFLSSTQTVIKHSAKENLFTKLGITNEKLSTNDVLVGWLTQIISRIRQLPSETTVKVGMALNTRMFLPDINENYFGNASFYVCFSFSMIDLLHRTVTHDLFRMRSTWWC
;
A
#
# COMPACT_ATOMS: atom_id res chain seq x y z
N MET A 1 27.51 -11.87 -37.93
CA MET A 1 26.86 -12.71 -36.91
C MET A 1 25.66 -11.94 -36.42
N ASP A 2 24.53 -12.16 -37.09
CA ASP A 2 23.24 -11.59 -36.73
C ASP A 2 22.73 -12.29 -35.47
N CYS A 3 22.64 -11.53 -34.39
CA CYS A 3 21.96 -11.98 -33.18
C CYS A 3 20.47 -11.70 -33.37
N GLU A 4 19.72 -12.73 -33.78
CA GLU A 4 18.28 -12.73 -33.86
C GLU A 4 17.67 -12.23 -32.54
N ARG A 5 17.16 -10.99 -32.55
CA ARG A 5 16.25 -10.51 -31.51
C ARG A 5 14.96 -11.31 -31.63
N THR A 6 14.86 -12.36 -30.84
CA THR A 6 13.63 -13.12 -30.63
C THR A 6 12.60 -12.15 -30.04
N LYS A 7 11.69 -11.63 -30.87
CA LYS A 7 10.50 -10.92 -30.41
C LYS A 7 9.61 -11.95 -29.73
N ARG A 8 9.69 -12.03 -28.40
CA ARG A 8 8.72 -12.78 -27.61
C ARG A 8 7.41 -12.01 -27.62
N HIS A 9 6.39 -12.63 -28.21
CA HIS A 9 5.03 -12.14 -28.16
C HIS A 9 4.50 -12.28 -26.73
N VAL A 10 4.17 -11.16 -26.08
CA VAL A 10 3.46 -11.16 -24.80
C VAL A 10 2.00 -11.53 -25.07
N VAL A 11 1.58 -12.69 -24.60
CA VAL A 11 0.17 -13.03 -24.44
C VAL A 11 -0.25 -12.49 -23.07
N LEU A 12 -0.64 -11.20 -23.03
CA LEU A 12 -1.44 -10.69 -21.93
C LEU A 12 -2.70 -11.55 -21.89
N PHE A 13 -2.81 -12.46 -20.92
CA PHE A 13 -4.06 -13.15 -20.66
C PHE A 13 -5.10 -12.07 -20.36
N ARG A 14 -5.93 -11.76 -21.35
CA ARG A 14 -7.07 -10.83 -21.27
C ARG A 14 -8.17 -11.36 -20.34
N ARG A 15 -7.84 -11.78 -19.12
CA ARG A 15 -8.84 -11.96 -18.08
C ARG A 15 -9.11 -10.57 -17.51
N ARG A 16 -10.08 -9.87 -18.11
CA ARG A 16 -10.60 -8.63 -17.53
C ARG A 16 -11.29 -9.01 -16.23
N LEU A 17 -10.73 -8.56 -15.10
CA LEU A 17 -11.48 -8.52 -13.86
C LEU A 17 -12.49 -7.38 -13.98
N ILE A 18 -13.76 -7.76 -14.10
CA ILE A 18 -14.88 -6.86 -14.28
C ILE A 18 -15.68 -6.84 -12.98
N PHE A 19 -15.91 -5.66 -12.43
CA PHE A 19 -16.78 -5.40 -11.29
C PHE A 19 -18.08 -4.80 -11.80
N THR A 20 -19.21 -5.49 -11.70
CA THR A 20 -20.50 -5.04 -12.23
C THR A 20 -21.39 -4.47 -11.14
N ASP A 21 -21.77 -3.22 -11.23
CA ASP A 21 -22.62 -2.61 -10.22
C ASP A 21 -24.04 -3.21 -10.13
N SER A 22 -24.76 -2.89 -9.05
CA SER A 22 -26.14 -3.26 -8.79
C SER A 22 -27.11 -2.62 -9.79
N MET A 23 -26.63 -1.68 -10.60
CA MET A 23 -27.31 -1.05 -11.74
C MET A 23 -26.86 -1.67 -13.09
N GLY A 24 -26.01 -2.70 -13.09
CA GLY A 24 -25.46 -3.38 -14.27
C GLY A 24 -24.25 -2.72 -14.95
N LYS A 25 -23.65 -1.67 -14.40
CA LYS A 25 -22.43 -1.04 -14.95
C LYS A 25 -21.16 -1.74 -14.48
N SER A 26 -20.49 -2.35 -15.44
CA SER A 26 -19.17 -2.96 -15.28
C SER A 26 -18.06 -1.90 -15.19
N THR A 27 -17.46 -1.75 -14.02
CA THR A 27 -16.16 -1.10 -13.81
C THR A 27 -15.06 -2.14 -13.97
N CYS A 28 -14.21 -1.98 -14.99
CA CYS A 28 -13.02 -2.82 -15.13
C CYS A 28 -11.96 -2.35 -14.15
N LEU A 29 -11.21 -3.28 -13.55
CA LEU A 29 -9.94 -2.92 -12.90
C LEU A 29 -9.05 -2.19 -13.90
N SER A 30 -8.38 -1.15 -13.41
CA SER A 30 -7.28 -0.54 -14.15
C SER A 30 -6.08 -1.49 -14.17
N LEU A 31 -5.15 -1.25 -15.08
CA LEU A 31 -3.87 -1.97 -15.09
C LEU A 31 -3.15 -1.85 -13.75
N CYS A 32 -3.19 -0.67 -13.13
CA CYS A 32 -2.59 -0.44 -11.81
C CYS A 32 -3.20 -1.32 -10.72
N ASP A 33 -4.50 -1.63 -10.77
CA ASP A 33 -5.14 -2.49 -9.77
C ASP A 33 -4.71 -3.96 -9.92
N VAL A 34 -4.58 -4.45 -11.15
CA VAL A 34 -4.20 -5.84 -11.45
C VAL A 34 -2.73 -6.12 -11.06
N LEU A 35 -1.88 -5.10 -11.12
CA LEU A 35 -0.47 -5.22 -10.76
C LEU A 35 -0.21 -5.15 -9.25
N MET A 36 -1.21 -4.79 -8.44
CA MET A 36 -1.04 -4.73 -6.99
C MET A 36 -0.91 -6.12 -6.38
N PRO A 37 -0.18 -6.25 -5.25
CA PRO A 37 -0.09 -7.51 -4.54
C PRO A 37 -1.47 -7.93 -4.03
N CYS A 38 -1.73 -9.24 -4.01
CA CYS A 38 -2.88 -9.82 -3.34
C CYS A 38 -2.63 -9.79 -1.81
N ALA A 39 -2.89 -8.65 -1.19
CA ALA A 39 -2.62 -8.40 0.22
C ALA A 39 -3.51 -7.27 0.75
N TYR A 40 -3.64 -7.18 2.08
CA TYR A 40 -4.29 -6.03 2.74
C TYR A 40 -3.27 -4.96 3.10
N ILE A 41 -3.64 -3.70 2.85
CA ILE A 41 -3.15 -2.55 3.63
C ILE A 41 -4.04 -2.37 4.83
N TYR A 42 -3.44 -2.14 5.98
CA TYR A 42 -4.19 -1.94 7.21
C TYR A 42 -3.57 -0.87 8.10
N SER A 43 -4.34 -0.47 9.11
CA SER A 43 -3.89 0.41 10.16
C SER A 43 -4.49 -0.02 11.49
N LEU A 44 -3.64 -0.02 12.50
CA LEU A 44 -4.02 -0.22 13.89
C LEU A 44 -4.16 1.15 14.53
N LEU A 45 -5.36 1.46 15.01
CA LEU A 45 -5.65 2.69 15.75
C LEU A 45 -5.95 2.30 17.20
N ILE A 46 -5.15 2.82 18.12
CA ILE A 46 -5.24 2.48 19.54
C ILE A 46 -5.80 3.69 20.30
N PHE A 47 -6.86 3.47 21.07
CA PHE A 47 -7.54 4.49 21.88
C PHE A 47 -7.53 4.05 23.35
N ASP A 48 -7.13 4.96 24.23
CA ASP A 48 -7.15 4.83 25.69
C ASP A 48 -8.53 5.09 26.30
N TYR A 49 -9.57 4.96 25.48
CA TYR A 49 -10.97 5.06 25.88
C TYR A 49 -11.81 4.09 25.08
N GLU A 50 -12.93 3.71 25.68
CA GLU A 50 -13.89 2.82 25.05
C GLU A 50 -14.68 3.54 23.96
N ILE A 51 -14.70 2.96 22.76
CA ILE A 51 -15.60 3.38 21.69
C ILE A 51 -16.80 2.45 21.67
N ASN A 52 -18.01 3.00 21.85
CA ASN A 52 -19.24 2.22 21.81
C ASN A 52 -19.74 2.11 20.36
N SER A 53 -19.81 0.86 19.87
CA SER A 53 -20.24 0.39 18.53
C SER A 53 -20.07 1.36 17.35
N LEU A 54 -19.18 1.02 16.42
CA LEU A 54 -18.99 1.74 15.16
C LEU A 54 -19.72 1.13 13.96
N GLU A 55 -20.46 0.04 14.17
CA GLU A 55 -21.01 -0.77 13.08
C GLU A 55 -21.90 0.06 12.16
N LYS A 56 -22.86 0.79 12.74
CA LYS A 56 -23.85 1.56 11.97
C LYS A 56 -23.18 2.67 11.16
N GLU A 57 -22.24 3.37 11.75
CA GLU A 57 -21.50 4.48 11.15
C GLU A 57 -20.57 3.98 10.05
N PHE A 58 -19.88 2.86 10.29
CA PHE A 58 -19.04 2.22 9.30
C PHE A 58 -19.86 1.73 8.12
N LEU A 59 -20.94 0.98 8.38
CA LEU A 59 -21.83 0.48 7.35
C LEU A 59 -22.51 1.60 6.56
N HIS A 60 -22.71 2.80 7.14
CA HIS A 60 -23.26 3.94 6.40
C HIS A 60 -22.27 4.54 5.39
N ILE A 61 -20.98 4.54 5.69
CA ILE A 61 -19.96 4.97 4.73
C ILE A 61 -19.69 3.86 3.72
N TYR A 62 -19.79 2.62 4.18
CA TYR A 62 -19.57 1.42 3.39
C TYR A 62 -20.72 1.13 2.42
N CYS A 63 -21.96 1.43 2.76
CA CYS A 63 -23.15 1.08 1.99
C CYS A 63 -23.95 2.36 1.71
N PRO A 64 -24.29 2.78 0.46
CA PRO A 64 -24.29 2.08 -0.83
C PRO A 64 -23.61 2.80 -2.03
N GLN A 65 -23.17 4.06 -1.96
CA GLN A 65 -22.74 4.80 -3.17
C GLN A 65 -21.35 4.40 -3.72
N ALA A 66 -20.49 3.79 -2.91
CA ALA A 66 -19.19 3.28 -3.35
C ALA A 66 -19.21 1.79 -3.76
N PHE A 67 -20.21 1.03 -3.28
CA PHE A 67 -20.22 -0.44 -3.35
C PHE A 67 -21.45 -1.05 -4.03
N GLN A 68 -22.53 -0.29 -4.23
CA GLN A 68 -23.49 -0.65 -5.28
C GLN A 68 -22.73 -0.90 -6.59
N CYS A 69 -21.56 -0.27 -6.80
CA CYS A 69 -20.69 -0.34 -7.96
C CYS A 69 -20.06 -1.70 -8.36
N MET A 70 -20.14 -2.77 -7.54
CA MET A 70 -19.15 -3.87 -7.64
C MET A 70 -19.64 -5.30 -7.30
N LYS A 71 -20.24 -6.00 -8.26
CA LYS A 71 -20.43 -7.48 -8.33
C LYS A 71 -19.51 -8.04 -9.41
N THR A 72 -18.42 -8.70 -9.07
CA THR A 72 -17.58 -9.31 -10.12
C THR A 72 -18.12 -10.66 -10.56
N GLU A 73 -18.33 -10.88 -11.86
CA GLU A 73 -18.74 -12.19 -12.38
C GLU A 73 -17.63 -13.27 -12.34
N GLN A 74 -16.40 -12.92 -11.93
CA GLN A 74 -15.26 -13.86 -11.87
C GLN A 74 -14.51 -13.92 -10.54
N ILE A 75 -14.81 -13.04 -9.56
CA ILE A 75 -14.25 -13.12 -8.18
C ILE A 75 -15.37 -13.27 -7.13
N VAL A 76 -16.64 -13.03 -7.46
CA VAL A 76 -17.74 -12.96 -6.48
C VAL A 76 -18.72 -14.12 -6.71
N ASP A 77 -18.31 -15.27 -6.20
CA ASP A 77 -19.20 -16.11 -5.40
C ASP A 77 -18.84 -16.01 -3.89
N CYS A 78 -17.87 -15.15 -3.52
CA CYS A 78 -17.19 -15.24 -2.21
C CYS A 78 -17.40 -14.06 -1.24
N VAL A 79 -18.11 -13.00 -1.59
CA VAL A 79 -18.29 -11.85 -0.68
C VAL A 79 -19.75 -11.77 -0.25
N GLU A 80 -20.10 -12.52 0.80
CA GLU A 80 -21.25 -12.14 1.61
C GLU A 80 -20.86 -10.83 2.32
N ASP A 81 -21.54 -9.72 1.99
CA ASP A 81 -21.36 -8.36 2.54
C ASP A 81 -21.33 -8.27 4.09
N ARG A 82 -21.59 -9.36 4.79
CA ARG A 82 -21.71 -9.44 6.25
C ARG A 82 -20.37 -9.40 7.01
N GLN A 83 -19.23 -9.40 6.33
CA GLN A 83 -17.90 -9.39 6.96
C GLN A 83 -17.18 -8.03 6.90
N ALA A 84 -17.80 -6.97 6.39
CA ALA A 84 -17.15 -5.65 6.35
C ALA A 84 -16.87 -5.08 7.76
N PHE A 85 -17.71 -5.41 8.75
CA PHE A 85 -17.51 -5.01 10.14
C PHE A 85 -17.45 -6.26 11.02
N SER A 86 -16.52 -6.29 11.96
CA SER A 86 -16.46 -7.33 12.98
C SER A 86 -16.10 -6.74 14.33
N TYR A 87 -16.56 -7.42 15.38
CA TYR A 87 -16.47 -6.93 16.75
C TYR A 87 -15.96 -8.04 17.67
N GLU A 88 -15.05 -7.69 18.56
CA GLU A 88 -14.54 -8.55 19.61
C GLU A 88 -14.48 -7.80 20.95
N SER A 89 -14.77 -8.51 22.05
CA SER A 89 -14.62 -7.99 23.41
C SER A 89 -13.63 -8.86 24.17
N ARG A 90 -12.54 -8.27 24.66
CA ARG A 90 -11.48 -8.93 25.44
C ARG A 90 -11.47 -8.44 26.89
N SER A 91 -12.53 -8.80 27.61
CA SER A 91 -12.62 -8.52 29.06
C SER A 91 -11.46 -9.21 29.79
N ASN A 92 -10.85 -8.53 30.78
CA ASN A 92 -9.68 -8.97 31.54
C ASN A 92 -8.32 -8.93 30.79
N GLU A 93 -8.27 -8.43 29.55
CA GLU A 93 -7.02 -8.04 28.90
C GLU A 93 -6.85 -6.51 28.96
N SER A 94 -5.62 -6.05 29.09
CA SER A 94 -5.30 -4.61 29.05
C SER A 94 -4.69 -4.24 27.71
N LEU A 95 -5.09 -3.08 27.20
CA LEU A 95 -4.52 -2.43 26.02
C LEU A 95 -3.00 -2.25 26.12
N SER A 96 -2.46 -2.14 27.33
CA SER A 96 -1.02 -2.00 27.60
C SER A 96 -0.15 -3.11 27.00
N LYS A 97 -0.72 -4.32 26.83
CA LYS A 97 -0.07 -5.46 26.15
C LYS A 97 0.38 -5.13 24.73
N TYR A 98 -0.35 -4.23 24.04
CA TYR A 98 -0.13 -3.92 22.62
C TYR A 98 0.75 -2.68 22.38
N PHE A 99 1.08 -1.89 23.41
CA PHE A 99 1.97 -0.73 23.23
C PHE A 99 3.45 -1.10 23.16
N HIS A 100 3.83 -2.30 23.62
CA HIS A 100 5.23 -2.66 23.86
C HIS A 100 5.67 -3.98 23.23
N ASN A 101 4.75 -4.76 22.64
CA ASN A 101 5.04 -6.11 22.18
C ASN A 101 4.67 -6.26 20.69
N ASP A 102 5.69 -6.30 19.82
CA ASP A 102 5.50 -6.45 18.37
C ASP A 102 4.89 -7.82 18.00
N SER A 103 5.05 -8.84 18.85
CA SER A 103 4.62 -10.23 18.56
C SER A 103 3.14 -10.51 18.80
N SER A 104 2.37 -9.58 19.40
CA SER A 104 0.94 -9.79 19.66
C SER A 104 0.02 -9.22 18.59
N ILE A 105 0.55 -8.60 17.54
CA ILE A 105 -0.27 -7.89 16.55
C ILE A 105 -1.07 -8.87 15.68
N ASP A 106 -0.54 -10.07 15.41
CA ASP A 106 -1.21 -11.07 14.56
C ASP A 106 -2.55 -11.53 15.14
N ASP A 107 -2.69 -11.52 16.48
CA ASP A 107 -3.93 -11.89 17.16
C ASP A 107 -5.07 -10.86 16.99
N LEU A 108 -4.77 -9.68 16.43
CA LEU A 108 -5.72 -8.60 16.22
C LEU A 108 -6.42 -8.68 14.85
N PHE A 109 -5.95 -9.54 13.94
CA PHE A 109 -6.47 -9.58 12.58
C PHE A 109 -7.63 -10.57 12.46
N PRO A 110 -8.83 -10.11 12.05
CA PRO A 110 -9.97 -11.02 11.86
C PRO A 110 -9.86 -11.88 10.60
N TYR A 111 -8.94 -11.54 9.69
CA TYR A 111 -8.72 -12.23 8.43
C TYR A 111 -7.33 -12.83 8.37
N SER A 112 -7.19 -13.91 7.63
CA SER A 112 -5.88 -14.51 7.46
C SER A 112 -5.01 -13.58 6.61
N PHE A 113 -3.73 -13.41 6.97
CA PHE A 113 -2.73 -12.77 6.09
C PHE A 113 -2.44 -13.57 4.81
N LYS A 114 -3.24 -14.62 4.51
CA LYS A 114 -3.04 -15.43 3.33
C LYS A 114 -3.29 -14.54 2.11
N PRO A 115 -2.36 -14.49 1.14
CA PRO A 115 -2.46 -13.60 -0.01
C PRO A 115 -3.79 -13.72 -0.77
N ASN A 116 -4.43 -14.89 -0.77
CA ASN A 116 -5.63 -15.16 -1.56
C ASN A 116 -6.95 -14.92 -0.80
N ASP A 117 -6.90 -14.42 0.43
CA ASP A 117 -8.10 -14.14 1.23
C ASP A 117 -8.76 -12.82 0.78
N VAL A 118 -9.66 -12.92 -0.20
CA VAL A 118 -10.46 -11.79 -0.72
C VAL A 118 -11.87 -11.75 -0.10
N SER A 119 -12.04 -12.31 1.09
CA SER A 119 -13.34 -12.37 1.79
C SER A 119 -13.97 -11.00 2.00
N SER A 120 -13.16 -9.95 2.20
CA SER A 120 -13.64 -8.57 2.29
C SER A 120 -12.69 -7.58 1.61
N LEU A 121 -13.18 -6.72 0.72
CA LEU A 121 -12.32 -5.72 0.07
C LEU A 121 -11.92 -4.58 1.02
N ILE A 122 -12.76 -4.27 2.00
CA ILE A 122 -12.52 -3.27 3.03
C ILE A 122 -13.15 -3.79 4.32
N PHE A 123 -12.44 -3.68 5.44
CA PHE A 123 -13.00 -4.08 6.73
C PHE A 123 -12.65 -3.11 7.85
N LEU A 124 -13.48 -3.11 8.89
CA LEU A 124 -13.20 -2.52 10.19
C LEU A 124 -13.45 -3.57 11.27
N HIS A 125 -12.40 -3.93 11.99
CA HIS A 125 -12.47 -4.76 13.17
C HIS A 125 -12.34 -3.89 14.41
N GLN A 126 -13.28 -4.01 15.33
CA GLN A 126 -13.27 -3.30 16.59
C GLN A 126 -13.02 -4.29 17.74
N ILE A 127 -11.95 -4.09 18.49
CA ILE A 127 -11.60 -4.88 19.66
C ILE A 127 -11.71 -3.98 20.90
N ARG A 128 -12.59 -4.33 21.83
CA ARG A 128 -12.77 -3.60 23.09
C ARG A 128 -12.04 -4.27 24.24
N PHE A 129 -11.38 -3.45 25.05
CA PHE A 129 -10.75 -3.80 26.30
C PHE A 129 -11.43 -3.03 27.43
N ASP A 130 -11.18 -3.41 28.68
CA ASP A 130 -11.72 -2.69 29.85
C ASP A 130 -11.11 -1.28 29.97
N ASP A 131 -9.91 -1.06 29.40
CA ASP A 131 -9.14 0.18 29.43
C ASP A 131 -9.00 0.88 28.06
N GLY A 132 -9.72 0.45 27.02
CA GLY A 132 -9.65 1.10 25.72
C GLY A 132 -10.23 0.35 24.53
N THR A 133 -9.82 0.75 23.32
CA THR A 133 -10.29 0.16 22.07
C THR A 133 -9.18 0.14 21.02
N ILE A 134 -9.04 -0.98 20.30
CA ILE A 134 -8.24 -1.08 19.08
C ILE A 134 -9.18 -1.16 17.89
N LEU A 135 -8.88 -0.37 16.86
CA LEU A 135 -9.51 -0.49 15.55
C LEU A 135 -8.49 -1.01 14.53
N VAL A 136 -8.81 -2.14 13.89
CA VAL A 136 -8.07 -2.64 12.73
C VAL A 136 -8.87 -2.28 11.48
N PHE A 137 -8.42 -1.24 10.77
CA PHE A 137 -9.03 -0.84 9.51
C PHE A 137 -8.18 -1.42 8.38
N GLY A 138 -8.77 -2.24 7.51
CA GLY A 138 -8.10 -2.83 6.36
C GLY A 138 -8.75 -2.50 5.02
N CYS A 139 -7.96 -2.55 3.96
CA CYS A 139 -8.38 -2.44 2.57
C CYS A 139 -7.51 -3.37 1.73
N HIS A 140 -8.12 -4.18 0.87
CA HIS A 140 -7.39 -5.04 -0.05
C HIS A 140 -6.70 -4.18 -1.12
N HIS A 141 -5.47 -4.54 -1.49
CA HIS A 141 -4.64 -3.76 -2.40
C HIS A 141 -5.17 -3.72 -3.83
N TYR A 142 -5.91 -4.73 -4.29
CA TYR A 142 -6.66 -4.65 -5.55
C TYR A 142 -7.68 -3.49 -5.57
N PHE A 143 -8.13 -3.05 -4.40
CA PHE A 143 -9.15 -2.02 -4.29
C PHE A 143 -8.54 -0.62 -4.24
N SER A 144 -7.44 -0.45 -3.52
CA SER A 144 -6.80 0.86 -3.32
C SER A 144 -5.32 0.75 -2.99
N ASP A 145 -4.59 1.80 -3.35
CA ASP A 145 -3.26 2.06 -2.82
C ASP A 145 -3.34 2.75 -1.44
N GLY A 146 -2.18 3.03 -0.85
CA GLY A 146 -2.11 3.71 0.45
C GLY A 146 -2.75 5.11 0.47
N HIS A 147 -2.77 5.83 -0.66
CA HIS A 147 -3.43 7.14 -0.75
C HIS A 147 -4.95 6.99 -0.68
N GLY A 148 -5.53 6.13 -1.51
CA GLY A 148 -6.98 5.90 -1.48
C GLY A 148 -7.46 5.32 -0.15
N PHE A 149 -6.66 4.47 0.51
CA PHE A 149 -6.96 3.99 1.85
C PHE A 149 -6.90 5.10 2.90
N SER A 150 -5.96 6.05 2.76
CA SER A 150 -5.93 7.26 3.60
C SER A 150 -7.18 8.12 3.42
N LEU A 151 -7.64 8.32 2.17
CA LEU A 151 -8.89 9.04 1.89
C LEU A 151 -10.07 8.36 2.57
N LEU A 152 -10.19 7.03 2.48
CA LEU A 152 -11.25 6.28 3.15
C LEU A 152 -11.27 6.53 4.66
N ARG A 153 -10.11 6.44 5.33
CA ARG A 153 -10.00 6.71 6.77
C ARG A 153 -10.35 8.15 7.12
N GLN A 154 -9.90 9.12 6.32
CA GLN A 154 -10.23 10.53 6.54
C GLN A 154 -11.75 10.75 6.46
N ARG A 155 -12.41 10.14 5.49
CA ARG A 155 -13.87 10.21 5.34
C ARG A 155 -14.59 9.57 6.51
N PHE A 156 -14.12 8.41 6.96
CA PHE A 156 -14.63 7.76 8.16
C PHE A 156 -14.53 8.68 9.38
N SER A 157 -13.38 9.31 9.59
CA SER A 157 -13.20 10.29 10.68
C SER A 157 -14.12 11.51 10.53
N LEU A 158 -14.30 12.06 9.33
CA LEU A 158 -15.19 13.20 9.09
C LEU A 158 -16.66 12.84 9.38
N TRP A 159 -17.09 11.66 8.94
CA TRP A 159 -18.43 11.16 9.18
C TRP A 159 -18.73 10.97 10.67
N LEU A 160 -17.80 10.36 11.42
CA LEU A 160 -17.92 10.23 12.87
C LEU A 160 -18.03 11.59 13.58
N LYS A 161 -17.52 12.65 12.98
CA LYS A 161 -17.63 14.04 13.45
C LYS A 161 -18.91 14.75 12.98
N GLY A 162 -19.85 14.03 12.37
CA GLY A 162 -21.06 14.60 11.77
C GLY A 162 -20.80 15.50 10.56
N LYS A 163 -19.60 15.44 9.97
CA LYS A 163 -19.23 16.22 8.79
C LYS A 163 -19.49 15.39 7.54
N ARG A 164 -20.04 16.02 6.50
CA ARG A 164 -20.22 15.38 5.20
C ARG A 164 -18.87 15.32 4.47
N PRO A 165 -18.32 14.12 4.18
CA PRO A 165 -17.10 14.02 3.39
C PRO A 165 -17.35 14.45 1.93
N THR A 166 -16.29 14.75 1.18
CA THR A 166 -16.34 14.98 -0.29
C THR A 166 -16.88 13.74 -1.02
N LEU A 167 -16.98 13.68 -2.34
CA LEU A 167 -17.23 12.39 -3.02
C LEU A 167 -15.90 11.79 -3.48
N LEU A 168 -15.79 10.46 -3.40
CA LEU A 168 -14.67 9.75 -3.99
C LEU A 168 -14.89 9.60 -5.48
N ASP A 169 -13.82 9.74 -6.24
CA ASP A 169 -13.84 9.52 -7.68
C ASP A 169 -13.41 8.08 -7.97
N HIS A 170 -14.37 7.26 -8.37
CA HIS A 170 -14.19 5.82 -8.62
C HIS A 170 -13.95 5.49 -10.10
N ASP A 171 -13.86 6.50 -10.97
CA ASP A 171 -13.77 6.27 -12.41
C ASP A 171 -12.40 5.72 -12.83
N ARG A 172 -12.28 4.39 -12.85
CA ARG A 172 -11.06 3.67 -13.24
C ARG A 172 -10.71 3.84 -14.72
N SER A 173 -11.68 4.26 -15.54
CA SER A 173 -11.45 4.44 -16.97
C SER A 173 -10.45 5.55 -17.28
N LYS A 174 -10.26 6.48 -16.33
CA LYS A 174 -9.24 7.54 -16.38
C LYS A 174 -7.82 7.01 -16.51
N LEU A 175 -7.56 5.75 -16.12
CA LEU A 175 -6.25 5.11 -16.28
C LEU A 175 -6.13 4.24 -17.54
N ASN A 176 -7.21 4.03 -18.30
CA ASN A 176 -7.19 3.14 -19.47
C ASN A 176 -6.24 3.62 -20.57
N HIS A 177 -6.00 4.94 -20.67
CA HIS A 177 -5.07 5.49 -21.66
C HIS A 177 -3.62 5.05 -21.41
N LEU A 178 -3.25 4.75 -20.15
CA LEU A 178 -1.91 4.27 -19.80
C LEU A 178 -1.61 2.91 -20.44
N ALA A 179 -2.61 2.04 -20.54
CA ALA A 179 -2.47 0.72 -21.18
C ALA A 179 -2.32 0.81 -22.71
N ASN A 180 -2.75 1.91 -23.32
CA ASN A 180 -2.78 2.10 -24.79
C ASN A 180 -1.70 3.06 -25.30
N SER A 181 -0.83 3.59 -24.43
CA SER A 181 0.23 4.50 -24.84
C SER A 181 1.30 3.74 -25.63
N SER A 182 1.32 3.92 -26.96
CA SER A 182 2.38 3.40 -27.83
C SER A 182 3.75 4.06 -27.60
N THR A 183 3.78 5.07 -26.72
CA THR A 183 4.93 5.91 -26.35
C THR A 183 5.63 5.45 -25.07
N ILE A 184 5.52 4.17 -24.71
CA ILE A 184 6.31 3.59 -23.63
C ILE A 184 7.80 3.70 -24.00
N GLN A 185 8.48 4.69 -23.41
CA GLN A 185 9.91 4.96 -23.62
C GLN A 185 10.81 4.14 -22.67
N PHE A 186 10.22 3.33 -21.79
CA PHE A 186 10.92 2.56 -20.77
C PHE A 186 10.76 1.06 -21.02
N GLU A 187 11.83 0.31 -20.82
CA GLU A 187 11.79 -1.15 -20.85
C GLU A 187 11.04 -1.65 -19.61
N HIS A 188 9.77 -2.01 -19.75
CA HIS A 188 9.07 -2.77 -18.72
C HIS A 188 9.64 -4.18 -18.78
N LYS A 189 10.41 -4.59 -17.76
CA LYS A 189 10.65 -6.03 -17.60
C LYS A 189 9.35 -6.62 -17.11
N GLU A 190 8.83 -7.56 -17.88
CA GLU A 190 7.71 -8.41 -17.49
C GLU A 190 7.99 -8.94 -16.08
N MET A 191 7.23 -8.48 -15.09
CA MET A 191 7.17 -9.21 -13.85
C MET A 191 6.40 -10.46 -14.19
N SER A 192 7.11 -11.59 -14.35
CA SER A 192 6.49 -12.88 -14.14
C SER A 192 5.72 -12.76 -12.84
N VAL A 193 4.40 -13.04 -12.87
CA VAL A 193 3.53 -13.05 -11.68
C VAL A 193 4.38 -13.55 -10.54
N ILE A 194 4.68 -12.68 -9.57
CA ILE A 194 5.50 -13.06 -8.43
C ILE A 194 4.69 -14.19 -7.82
N GLU A 195 5.14 -15.44 -8.02
CA GLU A 195 4.52 -16.58 -7.36
C GLU A 195 4.44 -16.16 -5.90
N SER A 196 3.22 -16.11 -5.36
CA SER A 196 3.02 -15.64 -4.00
C SER A 196 3.95 -16.48 -3.15
N ILE A 197 5.05 -15.87 -2.69
CA ILE A 197 6.10 -16.56 -1.96
C ILE A 197 5.40 -16.98 -0.68
N HIS A 198 4.90 -18.22 -0.65
CA HIS A 198 3.92 -18.72 0.31
C HIS A 198 4.52 -18.92 1.72
N SER A 199 5.73 -18.41 1.93
CA SER A 199 6.42 -18.41 3.20
C SER A 199 7.42 -17.26 3.21
N PHE A 200 6.92 -16.02 3.27
CA PHE A 200 7.62 -15.14 4.18
C PHE A 200 7.34 -15.71 5.56
N ASP A 201 8.23 -16.56 6.07
CA ASP A 201 8.39 -16.68 7.50
C ASP A 201 8.51 -15.23 7.97
N PHE A 202 7.49 -14.74 8.67
CA PHE A 202 7.46 -13.36 9.17
C PHE A 202 8.67 -13.23 10.09
N LEU A 203 9.80 -12.81 9.51
CA LEU A 203 10.97 -12.41 10.26
C LEU A 203 10.48 -11.35 11.22
N SER A 204 10.82 -11.48 12.49
CA SER A 204 10.42 -10.53 13.53
C SER A 204 10.68 -9.11 13.03
N SER A 205 9.60 -8.39 12.72
CA SER A 205 9.71 -7.02 12.26
C SER A 205 10.09 -6.18 13.46
N THR A 206 11.26 -5.56 13.43
CA THR A 206 11.59 -4.58 14.47
C THR A 206 11.00 -3.24 14.08
N GLN A 207 10.01 -2.75 14.82
CA GLN A 207 9.53 -1.39 14.64
C GLN A 207 10.58 -0.41 15.18
N THR A 208 11.30 0.27 14.29
CA THR A 208 12.17 1.38 14.70
C THR A 208 11.41 2.68 14.55
N VAL A 209 11.00 3.26 15.68
CA VAL A 209 10.45 4.62 15.70
C VAL A 209 11.60 5.60 15.49
N ILE A 210 11.78 6.07 14.26
CA ILE A 210 12.54 7.28 14.01
C ILE A 210 11.66 8.43 14.50
N LYS A 211 11.81 8.77 15.78
CA LYS A 211 11.16 9.95 16.36
C LYS A 211 11.39 11.11 15.39
N HIS A 212 10.37 11.92 15.16
CA HIS A 212 10.44 13.12 14.34
C HIS A 212 11.47 14.09 14.93
N SER A 213 12.75 13.79 14.74
CA SER A 213 13.80 14.78 14.80
C SER A 213 13.51 15.68 13.61
N ALA A 214 13.40 16.98 13.83
CA ALA A 214 13.26 17.95 12.75
C ALA A 214 14.24 17.58 11.61
N LYS A 215 13.81 17.70 10.36
CA LYS A 215 14.62 17.43 9.15
C LYS A 215 16.09 17.85 9.37
N GLU A 216 16.28 19.04 9.91
CA GLU A 216 17.57 19.64 10.29
C GLU A 216 18.46 18.74 11.16
N ASN A 217 17.92 18.06 12.18
CA ASN A 217 18.69 17.17 13.06
C ASN A 217 19.19 15.93 12.32
N LEU A 218 18.35 15.33 11.46
CA LEU A 218 18.75 14.20 10.63
C LEU A 218 19.83 14.62 9.62
N PHE A 219 19.63 15.75 8.95
CA PHE A 219 20.58 16.31 7.99
C PHE A 219 21.92 16.65 8.66
N THR A 220 21.88 17.32 9.83
CA THR A 220 23.07 17.67 10.61
C THR A 220 23.82 16.41 11.05
N LYS A 221 23.12 15.41 11.60
CA LYS A 221 23.72 14.16 12.06
C LYS A 221 24.39 13.37 10.93
N LEU A 222 23.83 13.44 9.73
CA LEU A 222 24.35 12.77 8.54
C LEU A 222 25.33 13.64 7.72
N GLY A 223 25.61 14.87 8.15
CA GLY A 223 26.50 15.80 7.44
C GLY A 223 25.96 16.22 6.07
N ILE A 224 24.65 16.28 5.89
CA ILE A 224 24.00 16.61 4.62
C ILE A 224 23.80 18.12 4.53
N THR A 225 24.51 18.75 3.60
CA THR A 225 24.45 20.19 3.35
C THR A 225 23.47 20.59 2.25
N ASN A 226 22.96 19.63 1.48
CA ASN A 226 22.02 19.90 0.39
C ASN A 226 20.57 19.93 0.89
N GLU A 227 20.06 21.12 1.16
CA GLU A 227 18.70 21.33 1.66
C GLU A 227 17.58 20.93 0.68
N LYS A 228 17.90 20.78 -0.61
CA LYS A 228 16.94 20.40 -1.66
C LYS A 228 16.48 18.95 -1.58
N LEU A 229 17.21 18.09 -0.87
CA LEU A 229 16.80 16.70 -0.66
C LEU A 229 15.55 16.64 0.23
N SER A 230 14.62 15.74 -0.08
CA SER A 230 13.50 15.48 0.80
C SER A 230 13.94 14.63 1.99
N THR A 231 13.21 14.71 3.11
CA THR A 231 13.44 13.82 4.26
C THR A 231 13.32 12.35 3.86
N ASN A 232 12.40 12.03 2.94
CA ASN A 232 12.18 10.67 2.46
C ASN A 232 13.38 10.13 1.69
N ASP A 233 13.97 10.94 0.79
CA ASP A 233 15.18 10.53 0.05
C ASP A 233 16.31 10.20 1.02
N VAL A 234 16.59 11.11 1.96
CA VAL A 234 17.64 10.92 2.96
C VAL A 234 17.41 9.67 3.80
N LEU A 235 16.18 9.45 4.28
CA LEU A 235 15.84 8.27 5.06
C LEU A 235 16.03 6.98 4.27
N VAL A 236 15.58 6.94 3.02
CA VAL A 236 15.74 5.75 2.17
C VAL A 236 17.20 5.44 1.92
N GLY A 237 18.02 6.44 1.57
CA GLY A 237 19.46 6.24 1.36
C GLY A 237 20.16 5.75 2.63
N TRP A 238 19.86 6.39 3.77
CA TRP A 238 20.45 6.02 5.07
C TRP A 238 20.04 4.62 5.53
N LEU A 239 18.75 4.28 5.47
CA LEU A 239 18.26 2.95 5.82
C LEU A 239 18.83 1.88 4.89
N THR A 240 18.95 2.16 3.59
CA THR A 240 19.58 1.25 2.63
C THR A 240 21.03 0.95 3.00
N GLN A 241 21.82 1.96 3.36
CA GLN A 241 23.19 1.76 3.82
C GLN A 241 23.25 0.93 5.09
N ILE A 242 22.43 1.25 6.09
CA ILE A 242 22.39 0.52 7.36
C ILE A 242 21.99 -0.94 7.16
N ILE A 243 20.88 -1.19 6.47
CA ILE A 243 20.36 -2.54 6.23
C ILE A 243 21.39 -3.36 5.45
N SER A 244 22.03 -2.76 4.44
CA SER A 244 23.03 -3.47 3.64
C SER A 244 24.28 -3.84 4.46
N ARG A 245 24.71 -2.97 5.38
CA ARG A 245 25.81 -3.26 6.32
C ARG A 245 25.45 -4.36 7.31
N ILE A 246 24.24 -4.31 7.89
CA ILE A 246 23.74 -5.34 8.81
C ILE A 246 23.70 -6.70 8.12
N ARG A 247 23.26 -6.74 6.86
CA ARG A 247 23.23 -7.95 6.03
C ARG A 247 24.59 -8.42 5.54
N GLN A 248 25.66 -7.65 5.77
CA GLN A 248 27.03 -7.95 5.33
C GLN A 248 27.09 -8.32 3.84
N LEU A 249 26.37 -7.58 3.00
CA LEU A 249 26.33 -7.87 1.56
C LEU A 249 27.72 -7.70 0.93
N PRO A 250 28.15 -8.60 0.02
CA PRO A 250 29.41 -8.46 -0.70
C PRO A 250 29.50 -7.16 -1.50
N SER A 251 30.71 -6.58 -1.60
CA SER A 251 30.96 -5.26 -2.21
C SER A 251 30.56 -5.14 -3.69
N GLU A 252 30.57 -6.26 -4.41
CA GLU A 252 30.20 -6.42 -5.81
C GLU A 252 28.68 -6.52 -6.03
N THR A 253 27.90 -6.65 -4.94
CA THR A 253 26.45 -6.78 -4.99
C THR A 253 25.81 -5.49 -5.48
N THR A 254 24.78 -5.61 -6.31
CA THR A 254 23.86 -4.50 -6.61
C THR A 254 22.65 -4.57 -5.68
N VAL A 255 22.47 -3.54 -4.87
CA VAL A 255 21.32 -3.38 -3.98
C VAL A 255 20.23 -2.62 -4.71
N LYS A 256 19.02 -3.19 -4.74
CA LYS A 256 17.84 -2.56 -5.34
C LYS A 256 16.87 -2.11 -4.26
N VAL A 257 16.39 -0.89 -4.38
CA VAL A 257 15.45 -0.28 -3.44
C VAL A 257 14.23 0.20 -4.20
N GLY A 258 13.09 -0.31 -3.81
CA GLY A 258 11.80 0.05 -4.37
C GLY A 258 11.07 1.09 -3.55
N MET A 259 10.39 2.00 -4.24
CA MET A 259 9.55 3.02 -3.62
C MET A 259 8.25 3.17 -4.39
N ALA A 260 7.12 3.15 -3.68
CA ALA A 260 5.85 3.54 -4.25
C ALA A 260 5.81 5.06 -4.44
N LEU A 261 5.33 5.51 -5.59
CA LEU A 261 5.17 6.92 -5.94
C LEU A 261 3.69 7.19 -6.22
N ASN A 262 3.10 8.18 -5.56
CA ASN A 262 1.74 8.64 -5.86
C ASN A 262 1.72 9.33 -7.23
N THR A 263 1.07 8.71 -8.22
CA THR A 263 1.12 9.21 -9.60
C THR A 263 0.03 10.21 -9.92
N ARG A 264 -0.97 10.36 -9.03
CA ARG A 264 -2.08 11.30 -9.21
C ARG A 264 -1.60 12.71 -9.54
N MET A 265 -0.52 13.16 -8.90
CA MET A 265 0.03 14.50 -9.13
C MET A 265 0.68 14.70 -10.51
N PHE A 266 0.92 13.63 -11.26
CA PHE A 266 1.50 13.65 -12.61
C PHE A 266 0.48 13.30 -13.70
N LEU A 267 -0.72 12.85 -13.33
CA LEU A 267 -1.76 12.42 -14.25
C LEU A 267 -2.87 13.49 -14.28
N PRO A 268 -3.03 14.24 -15.39
CA PRO A 268 -3.92 15.41 -15.43
C PRO A 268 -5.40 15.06 -15.20
N ASP A 269 -5.82 13.85 -15.57
CA ASP A 269 -7.20 13.39 -15.46
C ASP A 269 -7.53 12.76 -14.09
N ILE A 270 -6.53 12.62 -13.22
CA ILE A 270 -6.67 11.97 -11.92
C ILE A 270 -6.60 13.02 -10.81
N ASN A 271 -7.75 13.32 -10.20
CA ASN A 271 -7.80 14.26 -9.08
C ASN A 271 -7.34 13.64 -7.75
N GLU A 272 -7.13 14.49 -6.75
CA GLU A 272 -6.70 14.09 -5.40
C GLU A 272 -7.70 13.15 -4.68
N ASN A 273 -8.98 13.17 -5.06
CA ASN A 273 -10.04 12.33 -4.50
C ASN A 273 -10.24 11.01 -5.28
N TYR A 274 -9.39 10.73 -6.29
CA TYR A 274 -9.42 9.46 -7.01
C TYR A 274 -9.14 8.29 -6.06
N PHE A 275 -10.14 7.44 -5.93
CA PHE A 275 -10.14 6.28 -5.07
C PHE A 275 -9.82 5.03 -5.87
N GLY A 276 -8.63 4.49 -5.62
CA GLY A 276 -8.08 3.41 -6.41
C GLY A 276 -6.58 3.29 -6.38
N ASN A 277 -6.04 2.41 -7.22
CA ASN A 277 -4.61 2.34 -7.45
C ASN A 277 -4.20 3.35 -8.52
N ALA A 278 -3.43 4.36 -8.12
CA ALA A 278 -2.70 5.27 -8.99
C ALA A 278 -1.33 5.50 -8.35
N SER A 279 -0.56 4.40 -8.29
CA SER A 279 0.81 4.37 -7.78
C SER A 279 1.70 3.68 -8.81
N PHE A 280 2.88 4.25 -9.04
CA PHE A 280 3.96 3.58 -9.76
C PHE A 280 5.03 3.13 -8.77
N TYR A 281 5.90 2.24 -9.25
CA TYR A 281 7.01 1.72 -8.47
C TYR A 281 8.32 2.26 -9.07
N VAL A 282 9.10 2.98 -8.29
CA VAL A 282 10.42 3.42 -8.72
C VAL A 282 11.45 2.50 -8.08
N CYS A 283 12.40 2.00 -8.87
CA CYS A 283 13.49 1.18 -8.35
C CYS A 283 14.82 1.88 -8.58
N PHE A 284 15.53 2.09 -7.50
CA PHE A 284 16.88 2.61 -7.46
C PHE A 284 17.86 1.45 -7.34
N SER A 285 18.94 1.49 -8.10
CA SER A 285 20.01 0.49 -8.03
C SER A 285 21.28 1.15 -7.53
N PHE A 286 21.84 0.60 -6.45
CA PHE A 286 23.07 1.05 -5.83
C PHE A 286 24.12 -0.06 -5.91
N SER A 287 25.37 0.29 -6.18
CA SER A 287 26.46 -0.65 -5.94
C SER A 287 26.78 -0.69 -4.45
N MET A 288 27.01 -1.88 -3.90
CA MET A 288 27.34 -2.03 -2.49
C MET A 288 28.64 -1.28 -2.13
N ILE A 289 29.63 -1.24 -3.04
CA ILE A 289 30.85 -0.43 -2.84
C ILE A 289 30.52 1.06 -2.62
N ASP A 290 29.57 1.61 -3.38
CA ASP A 290 29.15 3.00 -3.22
C ASP A 290 28.39 3.21 -1.91
N LEU A 291 27.53 2.27 -1.51
CA LEU A 291 26.83 2.33 -0.22
C LEU A 291 27.77 2.25 0.98
N LEU A 292 28.89 1.54 0.87
CA LEU A 292 29.88 1.42 1.95
C LEU A 292 30.71 2.68 2.09
N HIS A 293 31.15 3.26 0.98
CA HIS A 293 32.18 4.31 0.97
C HIS A 293 31.64 5.73 0.78
N ARG A 294 30.43 5.92 0.23
CA ARG A 294 29.86 7.25 0.04
C ARG A 294 28.92 7.63 1.18
N THR A 295 28.98 8.90 1.57
CA THR A 295 27.97 9.49 2.45
C THR A 295 26.63 9.60 1.72
N VAL A 296 25.52 9.63 2.46
CA VAL A 296 24.17 9.87 1.92
C VAL A 296 24.08 11.31 1.43
N THR A 297 24.68 11.59 0.28
CA THR A 297 24.68 12.90 -0.37
C THR A 297 24.02 12.79 -1.74
N HIS A 298 23.88 13.94 -2.41
CA HIS A 298 23.29 14.05 -3.74
C HIS A 298 23.91 13.07 -4.77
N ASP A 299 25.18 12.69 -4.61
CA ASP A 299 25.86 11.77 -5.52
C ASP A 299 25.37 10.33 -5.42
N LEU A 300 24.78 9.93 -4.29
CA LEU A 300 24.13 8.63 -4.13
C LEU A 300 22.81 8.57 -4.95
N PHE A 301 22.10 9.69 -5.06
CA PHE A 301 20.81 9.79 -5.78
C PHE A 301 20.94 10.19 -7.25
N ARG A 302 22.14 10.57 -7.72
CA ARG A 302 22.43 10.75 -9.15
C ARG A 302 22.51 9.44 -9.94
N MET A 303 22.41 8.29 -9.26
CA MET A 303 22.48 6.98 -9.91
C MET A 303 21.15 6.62 -10.59
N ARG A 304 21.28 5.97 -11.75
CA ARG A 304 20.23 5.67 -12.74
C ARG A 304 18.90 5.26 -12.10
N SER A 305 17.92 6.15 -12.10
CA SER A 305 16.54 5.74 -11.86
C SER A 305 16.05 4.94 -13.05
N THR A 306 15.51 3.77 -12.77
CA THR A 306 14.70 3.02 -13.73
C THR A 306 13.27 3.14 -13.26
N TRP A 307 12.39 3.59 -14.14
CA TRP A 307 10.96 3.71 -13.87
C TRP A 307 10.30 2.36 -14.13
N TRP A 308 9.48 1.91 -13.19
CA TRP A 308 8.71 0.68 -13.31
C TRP A 308 7.23 1.03 -13.18
N CYS A 309 6.40 0.44 -14.04
CA CYS A 309 4.95 0.43 -13.87
C CYS A 309 4.53 -1.00 -13.57
#